data_AF-A0A538GAU3-F1
#
_entry.id   AF-A0A538GAU3-F1
#
_cell.length_a   1.000
_cell.length_b   1.000
_cell.length_c   1.000
_cell.angle_alpha   90.00
_cell.angle_beta   90.00
_cell.angle_gamma   90.00
#
_symmetry.space_group_name_H-M   'P 1'
#
loop_
_entity.id
_entity.type
_entity.pdbx_description
1 polymer ?
#
loop_
_entity_poly.entity_id
_entity_poly.type
_entity_poly.pdbx_seq_one_letter_code
_entity_poly.pdbx_strand_id
1 'polypeptide(L)'
;MRRSSHEGRYAERVLVGVDDVGEEERIVFWIERRPGAVWAVGRAVNPQLRDSDDPRPEDVIFEGYELEDALEHANEALEDDVNVLEGDGRPSDAKPFTRKEVLPLLERWFFNR
;
A
#
# COMPACT_ATOMS: atom_id res chain seq x y z
N MET A 1 -17.39 -6.10 14.36
CA MET A 1 -16.96 -6.80 13.12
C MET A 1 -15.56 -6.31 12.79
N ARG A 2 -14.56 -7.21 12.76
CA ARG A 2 -13.27 -6.88 12.13
C ARG A 2 -13.59 -6.72 10.64
N ARG A 3 -13.52 -5.49 10.14
CA ARG A 3 -13.56 -5.25 8.69
C ARG A 3 -12.35 -5.98 8.10
N SER A 4 -12.53 -6.66 6.98
CA SER A 4 -11.37 -7.18 6.25
C SER A 4 -10.47 -5.99 5.92
N SER A 5 -9.14 -6.20 5.95
CA SER A 5 -8.14 -5.17 5.64
C SER A 5 -8.48 -4.37 4.38
N HIS A 6 -9.04 -5.04 3.37
CA HIS A 6 -9.48 -4.47 2.10
C HIS A 6 -10.56 -3.38 2.25
N GLU A 7 -11.50 -3.48 3.19
CA GLU A 7 -12.52 -2.44 3.41
C GLU A 7 -11.97 -1.17 4.08
N GLY A 8 -10.75 -1.23 4.65
CA GLY A 8 -10.07 -0.12 5.29
C GLY A 8 -9.06 0.60 4.40
N ARG A 9 -8.75 0.07 3.22
CA ARG A 9 -7.78 0.64 2.27
C ARG A 9 -8.37 1.84 1.54
N TYR A 10 -7.63 2.94 1.56
CA TYR A 10 -7.97 4.20 0.90
C TYR A 10 -7.27 4.34 -0.45
N ALA A 11 -6.12 3.70 -0.62
CA ALA A 11 -5.40 3.65 -1.87
C ALA A 11 -4.55 2.39 -1.92
N GLU A 12 -4.30 1.90 -3.14
CA GLU A 12 -3.47 0.72 -3.40
C GLU A 12 -2.63 0.94 -4.66
N ARG A 13 -1.44 0.34 -4.69
CA ARG A 13 -0.59 0.21 -5.88
C ARG A 13 -0.07 -1.22 -5.95
N VAL A 14 0.11 -1.70 -7.17
CA VAL A 14 0.67 -3.02 -7.44
C VAL A 14 1.84 -2.85 -8.39
N LEU A 15 2.98 -3.40 -8.01
CA LEU A 15 4.14 -3.56 -8.87
C LEU A 15 4.27 -5.02 -9.28
N VAL A 16 4.74 -5.26 -10.50
CA VAL A 16 5.00 -6.60 -11.03
C VAL A 16 6.40 -6.62 -11.62
N GLY A 17 7.23 -7.52 -11.10
CA GLY A 17 8.61 -7.74 -11.50
C GLY A 17 8.90 -9.22 -11.71
N VAL A 18 10.17 -9.59 -11.62
CA VAL A 18 10.60 -10.99 -11.47
C VAL A 18 11.62 -11.08 -10.35
N ASP A 19 11.68 -12.25 -9.71
CA ASP A 19 12.74 -12.57 -8.76
C ASP A 19 14.03 -13.09 -9.45
N ASP A 20 15.02 -13.42 -8.63
CA ASP A 20 16.33 -13.92 -9.07
C ASP A 20 16.28 -15.26 -9.82
N VAL A 21 15.16 -16.00 -9.72
CA VAL A 21 14.96 -17.28 -10.43
C VAL A 21 14.06 -17.14 -11.66
N GLY A 22 13.59 -15.92 -11.94
CA GLY A 22 12.80 -15.57 -13.12
C GLY A 22 11.29 -15.74 -12.94
N GLU A 23 10.81 -15.99 -11.72
CA GLU A 23 9.38 -16.11 -11.42
C GLU A 23 8.76 -14.72 -11.21
N GLU A 24 7.45 -14.57 -11.50
CA GLU A 24 6.75 -13.30 -11.30
C GLU A 24 6.74 -12.91 -9.82
N GLU A 25 7.28 -11.73 -9.52
CA GLU A 25 7.15 -11.10 -8.21
C GLU A 25 6.07 -10.01 -8.25
N ARG A 26 5.18 -10.01 -7.27
CA ARG A 26 4.15 -8.98 -7.11
C ARG A 26 4.30 -8.30 -5.77
N ILE A 27 4.40 -6.97 -5.77
CA ILE A 27 4.45 -6.17 -4.56
C ILE A 27 3.17 -5.34 -4.49
N VAL A 28 2.45 -5.43 -3.38
CA VAL A 28 1.22 -4.67 -3.13
C VAL A 28 1.48 -3.66 -2.03
N PHE A 29 1.22 -2.40 -2.33
CA PHE A 29 1.29 -1.29 -1.39
C PHE A 29 -0.10 -0.76 -1.09
N TRP A 30 -0.38 -0.39 0.15
CA TRP A 30 -1.64 0.25 0.49
C TRP A 30 -1.51 1.28 1.61
N ILE A 31 -2.44 2.22 1.61
CA ILE A 31 -2.69 3.14 2.73
C ILE A 31 -4.08 2.80 3.28
N GLU A 32 -4.17 2.54 4.58
CA GLU A 32 -5.44 2.24 5.25
C GLU A 32 -5.66 3.08 6.50
N ARG A 33 -6.94 3.27 6.87
CA ARG A 33 -7.31 3.89 8.15
C ARG A 33 -7.82 2.83 9.12
N ARG A 34 -7.10 2.66 10.22
CA ARG A 34 -7.41 1.73 11.32
C ARG A 34 -8.26 2.40 12.41
N PRO A 35 -8.93 1.63 13.28
CA PRO A 35 -9.59 2.16 14.47
C PRO A 35 -8.66 3.04 15.31
N GLY A 36 -9.21 4.08 15.94
CA GLY A 36 -8.42 5.06 16.67
C GLY A 36 -7.81 6.15 15.79
N ALA A 37 -8.28 6.29 14.54
CA ALA A 37 -7.79 7.29 13.60
C ALA A 37 -6.28 7.13 13.29
N VAL A 38 -5.79 5.89 13.28
CA VAL A 38 -4.42 5.56 12.88
C VAL A 38 -4.38 5.34 11.37
N TRP A 39 -3.44 5.97 10.69
CA TRP A 39 -3.03 5.60 9.34
C TRP A 39 -1.99 4.49 9.41
N ALA A 40 -2.14 3.48 8.56
CA ALA A 40 -1.13 2.47 8.36
C ALA A 40 -0.77 2.39 6.87
N VAL A 41 0.52 2.18 6.61
CA VAL A 41 1.05 1.89 5.28
C VAL A 41 1.53 0.46 5.29
N GLY A 42 1.10 -0.30 4.29
CA GLY A 42 1.57 -1.65 4.10
C GLY A 42 2.27 -1.86 2.76
N ARG A 43 3.20 -2.82 2.77
CA ARG A 43 3.93 -3.34 1.62
C ARG A 43 4.01 -4.86 1.80
N ALA A 44 3.41 -5.61 0.89
CA ALA A 44 3.45 -7.06 0.90
C ALA A 44 4.04 -7.58 -0.40
N VAL A 45 5.06 -8.43 -0.28
CA VAL A 45 5.62 -9.19 -1.41
C VAL A 45 4.87 -10.51 -1.53
N ASN A 46 4.49 -10.84 -2.77
CA ASN A 46 3.76 -12.02 -3.18
C ASN A 46 2.56 -12.40 -2.29
N PRO A 47 1.65 -11.46 -1.95
CA PRO A 47 0.49 -11.78 -1.12
C PRO A 47 -0.43 -12.83 -1.77
N GLN A 48 -0.48 -12.91 -3.11
CA GLN A 48 -1.25 -13.90 -3.87
C GLN A 48 -0.81 -15.35 -3.67
N LEU A 49 0.39 -15.57 -3.13
CA LEU A 49 0.92 -16.91 -2.86
C LEU A 49 0.62 -17.39 -1.43
N ARG A 50 -0.05 -16.57 -0.62
CA ARG A 50 -0.35 -16.87 0.79
C ARG A 50 -1.65 -17.64 0.92
N ASP A 51 -1.77 -18.40 2.01
CA ASP A 51 -3.00 -19.11 2.37
C ASP A 51 -4.15 -18.19 2.83
N SER A 52 -3.85 -16.90 3.09
CA SER A 52 -4.81 -15.89 3.52
C SER A 52 -4.49 -14.53 2.90
N ASP A 53 -5.54 -13.78 2.56
CA ASP A 53 -5.50 -12.41 2.06
C ASP A 53 -5.32 -11.36 3.18
N ASP A 54 -5.28 -11.78 4.44
CA ASP A 54 -5.05 -10.89 5.57
C ASP A 54 -3.59 -10.39 5.59
N PRO A 55 -3.35 -9.07 5.71
CA PRO A 55 -2.04 -8.52 5.95
C PRO A 55 -1.43 -9.08 7.23
N ARG A 56 -0.15 -9.41 7.15
CA ARG A 56 0.64 -9.83 8.29
C ARG A 56 1.23 -8.60 9.00
N PRO A 57 1.58 -8.69 10.28
CA PRO A 57 2.20 -7.58 11.01
C PRO A 57 3.47 -7.06 10.33
N GLU A 58 4.28 -7.94 9.75
CA GLU A 58 5.51 -7.58 9.04
C GLU A 58 5.27 -6.83 7.72
N ASP A 59 4.06 -6.87 7.16
CA ASP A 59 3.76 -6.08 5.96
C ASP A 59 3.54 -4.60 6.28
N VAL A 60 3.37 -4.23 7.55
CA VAL A 60 3.11 -2.84 7.96
C VAL A 60 4.44 -2.12 8.13
N ILE A 61 4.71 -1.17 7.24
CA ILE A 61 5.97 -0.42 7.22
C ILE A 61 5.87 0.93 7.95
N PHE A 62 4.66 1.41 8.21
CA PHE A 62 4.42 2.63 8.98
C PHE A 62 3.05 2.58 9.68
N GLU A 63 3.01 3.13 10.90
CA GLU A 63 1.77 3.50 11.60
C GLU A 63 1.92 4.87 12.25
N GLY A 64 0.90 5.72 12.09
CA GLY A 64 0.91 7.07 12.64
C GLY A 64 -0.45 7.75 12.59
N TYR A 65 -0.50 9.01 13.02
CA TYR A 65 -1.75 9.78 13.06
C TYR A 65 -1.88 10.79 11.93
N GLU A 66 -0.76 11.16 11.30
CA GLU A 66 -0.71 12.15 10.23
C GLU A 66 -0.80 11.48 8.86
N LEU A 67 -1.66 12.01 7.98
CA LEU A 67 -1.78 11.52 6.61
C LEU A 67 -0.54 11.88 5.79
N GLU A 68 0.13 12.99 6.12
CA GLU A 68 1.34 13.43 5.43
C GLU A 68 2.45 12.39 5.59
N ASP A 69 2.76 12.00 6.83
CA ASP A 69 3.74 10.96 7.13
C ASP A 69 3.40 9.62 6.45
N ALA A 70 2.12 9.23 6.45
CA ALA A 70 1.69 8.01 5.78
C ALA A 70 1.91 8.08 4.26
N LEU A 71 1.64 9.22 3.64
CA LEU A 71 1.90 9.43 2.21
C LEU A 71 3.40 9.43 1.91
N GLU A 72 4.22 10.01 2.78
CA GLU A 72 5.67 10.01 2.65
C GLU A 72 6.22 8.58 2.66
N HIS A 73 5.95 7.81 3.72
CA HIS A 73 6.44 6.43 3.85
C HIS A 73 5.91 5.52 2.73
N ALA A 74 4.68 5.71 2.27
CA ALA A 74 4.12 4.95 1.16
C ALA A 74 4.82 5.27 -0.17
N ASN A 75 5.15 6.53 -0.40
CA ASN A 75 5.79 6.97 -1.64
C ASN A 75 7.29 6.66 -1.66
N GLU A 76 7.98 6.80 -0.54
CA GLU A 76 9.40 6.40 -0.41
C GLU A 76 9.56 4.91 -0.71
N ALA A 77 8.76 4.05 -0.05
CA ALA A 77 8.82 2.62 -0.29
C ALA A 77 8.40 2.22 -1.72
N LEU A 78 7.42 2.93 -2.31
CA LEU A 78 7.02 2.70 -3.70
C LEU A 78 8.14 3.10 -4.67
N GLU A 79 8.77 4.25 -4.46
CA GLU A 79 9.86 4.77 -5.28
C GLU A 79 11.08 3.84 -5.22
N ASP A 80 11.43 3.33 -4.04
CA ASP A 80 12.51 2.37 -3.87
C ASP A 80 12.31 1.11 -4.74
N ASP A 81 11.12 0.50 -4.71
CA ASP A 81 10.85 -0.69 -5.52
C ASP A 81 10.70 -0.37 -7.02
N VAL A 82 10.17 0.80 -7.38
CA VAL A 82 10.13 1.24 -8.79
C VAL A 82 11.56 1.42 -9.32
N ASN A 83 12.46 2.02 -8.56
CA ASN A 83 13.85 2.20 -8.94
C ASN A 83 14.57 0.86 -9.16
N VAL A 84 14.27 -0.16 -8.35
CA VAL A 84 14.79 -1.51 -8.55
C VAL A 84 14.29 -2.09 -9.88
N LEU A 85 12.98 -2.03 -10.14
CA LEU A 85 12.40 -2.55 -11.38
C LEU A 85 12.95 -1.85 -12.63
N GLU A 86 13.08 -0.52 -12.58
CA GLU A 86 13.66 0.25 -13.68
C GLU A 86 15.15 -0.11 -13.91
N GLY A 87 15.90 -0.34 -12.83
CA GLY A 87 17.27 -0.83 -12.88
C GLY A 87 17.39 -2.18 -13.60
N ASP A 88 16.39 -3.04 -13.46
CA ASP A 88 16.28 -4.34 -14.15
C ASP A 88 15.68 -4.23 -15.57
N GLY A 89 15.47 -3.01 -16.07
CA GLY A 89 14.93 -2.75 -17.40
C GLY A 89 13.42 -3.00 -17.50
N ARG A 90 12.71 -2.97 -16.37
CA ARG A 90 11.26 -3.18 -16.26
C ARG A 90 10.59 -1.88 -15.80
N PRO A 91 10.21 -0.99 -16.72
CA PRO A 91 9.57 0.27 -16.33
C PRO A 91 8.24 0.01 -15.63
N SER A 92 7.93 0.85 -14.63
CA SER A 92 6.66 0.82 -13.91
C SER A 92 5.90 2.13 -14.12
N ASP A 93 4.61 2.03 -14.46
CA ASP A 93 3.72 3.19 -14.57
C ASP A 93 3.07 3.56 -13.21
N ALA A 94 3.58 3.00 -12.11
CA ALA A 94 3.01 3.23 -10.78
C ALA A 94 3.13 4.71 -10.38
N LYS A 95 1.98 5.34 -10.16
CA LYS A 95 1.90 6.73 -9.74
C LYS A 95 2.05 6.84 -8.23
N PRO A 96 2.68 7.91 -7.70
CA PRO A 96 2.67 8.19 -6.27
C PRO A 96 1.26 8.23 -5.69
N PHE A 97 1.16 7.91 -4.41
CA PHE A 97 0.01 8.17 -3.58
C PHE A 97 -0.13 9.67 -3.34
N THR A 98 -1.36 10.17 -3.43
CA THR A 98 -1.66 11.59 -3.31
C THR A 98 -2.74 11.86 -2.28
N ARG A 99 -2.63 12.99 -1.60
CA ARG A 99 -3.69 13.49 -0.72
C ARG A 99 -5.05 13.60 -1.44
N LYS A 100 -5.04 13.94 -2.73
CA LYS A 100 -6.25 14.15 -3.54
C LYS A 100 -7.07 12.87 -3.73
N GLU A 101 -6.43 11.70 -3.74
CA GLU A 101 -7.15 10.42 -3.86
C GLU A 101 -7.65 9.91 -2.49
N VAL A 102 -6.92 10.22 -1.40
CA VAL A 102 -7.24 9.73 -0.06
C VAL A 102 -8.30 10.58 0.66
N LEU A 103 -8.22 11.92 0.57
CA LEU A 103 -9.12 12.80 1.32
C LEU A 103 -10.62 12.63 1.00
N PRO A 104 -11.06 12.52 -0.26
CA PRO A 104 -12.49 12.41 -0.56
C PRO A 104 -13.14 11.16 0.05
N LEU A 105 -12.39 10.07 0.15
CA LEU A 105 -12.85 8.83 0.79
C LEU A 105 -13.02 9.02 2.30
N LEU A 106 -12.14 9.83 2.92
CA LEU A 106 -12.17 10.13 4.35
C LEU A 106 -13.38 11.01 4.68
N GLU A 107 -13.58 12.06 3.89
CA GLU A 107 -14.72 12.96 4.00
C GLU A 107 -16.04 12.21 3.86
N ARG A 108 -16.14 11.30 2.88
CA ARG A 108 -17.33 10.44 2.73
C ARG A 108 -17.61 9.61 3.99
N TRP A 109 -16.57 9.14 4.66
CA TRP A 109 -16.70 8.35 5.88
C TRP A 109 -17.20 9.20 7.08
N PHE A 110 -16.76 10.45 7.18
CA PHE A 110 -17.18 11.37 8.26
C PHE A 110 -18.53 12.03 8.02
N PHE A 111 -18.86 12.40 6.78
CA PHE A 111 -19.98 13.30 6.49
C PHE A 111 -21.21 12.61 5.90
N ASN A 112 -21.09 11.38 5.41
CA ASN A 112 -22.19 10.70 4.71
C ASN A 112 -23.00 9.75 5.63
N ARG A 113 -23.33 10.24 6.83
CA ARG A 113 -24.18 9.57 7.81
C ARG A 113 -25.67 9.70 7.47
#